data_AF-A0A6J6KQZ6-F1
#
_entry.id   AF-A0A6J6KQZ6-F1
#
_cell.length_a   1.000
_cell.length_b   1.000
_cell.length_c   1.000
_cell.angle_alpha   90.00
_cell.angle_beta   90.00
_cell.angle_gamma   90.00
#
_symmetry.space_group_name_H-M   'P 1'
#
loop_
_entity.id
_entity.type
_entity.pdbx_description
1 polymer ?
#
loop_
_entity_poly.entity_id
_entity_poly.type
_entity_poly.pdbx_seq_one_letter_code
_entity_poly.pdbx_strand_id
1 'polypeptide(L)'
;MDASRTEAVSAKKALIKKADELAESTEWANTTTAYKKLMDEWKATARAAKGQEEKLWAEFKAAQDKFFANRNAANSVRDEEFTKNLEVKLELLKKAEALLPITNVDSAKAALREIQEAWEKAGHVPRNDKDKIERRLKAVEDAIRSVQEEQWHRSKPEVVDRANSLVTSFEASIAKLEKQKAAAATAGKTADVSKLETQIAQAQGLLEAARSGAATLG
;
A
#
# COMPACT_ATOMS: atom_id res chain seq x y z
N MET A 1 -10.45 -67.68 -16.51
CA MET A 1 -9.36 -66.79 -16.98
C MET A 1 -9.91 -65.67 -17.87
N ASP A 2 -10.81 -65.95 -18.83
CA ASP A 2 -11.33 -64.91 -19.74
C ASP A 2 -12.37 -63.96 -19.11
N ALA A 3 -13.27 -64.46 -18.24
CA ALA A 3 -14.27 -63.61 -17.57
C ALA A 3 -13.64 -62.47 -16.75
N SER A 4 -12.60 -62.78 -15.95
CA SER A 4 -11.88 -61.81 -15.12
C SER A 4 -11.13 -60.74 -15.95
N ARG A 5 -10.64 -61.09 -17.15
CA ARG A 5 -10.01 -60.12 -18.07
C ARG A 5 -11.04 -59.18 -18.70
N THR A 6 -12.22 -59.70 -19.04
CA THR A 6 -13.34 -58.89 -19.57
C THR A 6 -13.85 -57.90 -18.52
N GLU A 7 -13.98 -58.34 -17.27
CA GLU A 7 -14.36 -57.48 -16.14
C GLU A 7 -13.32 -56.36 -15.90
N ALA A 8 -12.03 -56.68 -15.94
CA ALA A 8 -10.95 -55.70 -15.82
C ALA A 8 -11.01 -54.61 -16.91
N VAL A 9 -11.25 -55.00 -18.16
CA VAL A 9 -11.39 -54.06 -19.28
C VAL A 9 -12.63 -53.17 -19.09
N SER A 10 -13.76 -53.76 -18.69
CA SER A 10 -15.00 -53.01 -18.43
C SER A 10 -14.83 -51.97 -17.31
N ALA A 11 -14.22 -52.38 -16.19
CA ALA A 11 -13.93 -51.50 -15.07
C ALA A 11 -13.01 -50.34 -15.49
N LYS A 12 -11.92 -50.62 -16.22
CA LYS A 12 -11.00 -49.57 -16.74
C LYS A 12 -11.69 -48.61 -17.70
N LYS A 13 -12.57 -49.11 -18.59
CA LYS A 13 -13.39 -48.25 -19.47
C LYS A 13 -14.32 -47.34 -18.68
N ALA A 14 -14.91 -47.82 -17.59
CA ALA A 14 -15.72 -46.97 -16.71
C ALA A 14 -14.89 -45.88 -16.02
N LEU A 15 -13.65 -46.18 -15.62
CA LEU A 15 -12.71 -45.19 -15.08
C LEU A 15 -12.30 -44.15 -16.12
N ILE A 16 -12.04 -44.56 -17.37
CA ILE A 16 -11.76 -43.65 -18.49
C ILE A 16 -12.93 -42.71 -18.72
N LYS A 17 -14.16 -43.24 -18.80
CA LYS A 17 -15.36 -42.41 -18.97
C LYS A 17 -15.51 -41.35 -17.87
N LYS A 18 -15.29 -41.73 -16.60
CA LYS A 18 -15.29 -40.78 -15.48
C LYS A 18 -14.17 -39.74 -15.61
N ALA A 19 -12.98 -40.13 -16.10
CA ALA A 19 -11.90 -39.20 -16.35
C ALA A 19 -12.27 -38.21 -17.48
N ASP A 20 -12.84 -38.69 -18.59
CA ASP A 20 -13.29 -37.84 -19.69
C ASP A 20 -14.35 -36.81 -19.26
N GLU A 21 -15.33 -37.22 -18.44
CA GLU A 21 -16.34 -36.32 -17.86
C GLU A 21 -15.70 -35.20 -17.00
N LEU A 22 -14.53 -35.46 -16.42
CA LEU A 22 -13.78 -34.51 -15.60
C LEU A 22 -12.74 -33.70 -16.40
N ALA A 23 -12.45 -34.07 -17.65
CA ALA A 23 -11.34 -33.49 -18.43
C ALA A 23 -11.51 -31.99 -18.74
N GLU A 24 -12.75 -31.50 -18.76
CA GLU A 24 -13.09 -30.09 -19.03
C GLU A 24 -13.58 -29.34 -17.77
N SER A 25 -13.56 -29.99 -16.60
CA SER A 25 -14.00 -29.37 -15.36
C SER A 25 -13.09 -28.20 -14.94
N THR A 26 -13.70 -27.10 -14.52
CA THR A 26 -13.01 -25.92 -13.96
C THR A 26 -12.91 -25.94 -12.42
N GLU A 27 -13.44 -26.99 -11.77
CA GLU A 27 -13.38 -27.18 -10.32
C GLU A 27 -12.01 -27.74 -9.90
N TRP A 28 -10.95 -26.97 -10.12
CA TRP A 28 -9.56 -27.45 -10.14
C TRP A 28 -9.15 -28.30 -8.93
N ALA A 29 -9.49 -27.87 -7.71
CA ALA A 29 -9.10 -28.56 -6.49
C ALA A 29 -9.85 -29.90 -6.30
N ASN A 30 -11.16 -29.87 -6.50
CA ASN A 30 -12.03 -31.03 -6.37
C ASN A 30 -11.70 -32.07 -7.46
N THR A 31 -11.55 -31.61 -8.70
CA THR A 31 -11.23 -32.48 -9.85
C THR A 31 -9.82 -33.06 -9.77
N THR A 32 -8.84 -32.31 -9.25
CA THR A 32 -7.50 -32.88 -8.96
C THR A 32 -7.60 -34.03 -7.94
N THR A 33 -8.45 -33.90 -6.93
CA THR A 33 -8.68 -34.93 -5.92
C THR A 33 -9.41 -36.14 -6.51
N ALA A 34 -10.41 -35.91 -7.37
CA ALA A 34 -11.11 -36.96 -8.10
C ALA A 34 -10.16 -37.74 -9.03
N TYR A 35 -9.27 -37.07 -9.76
CA TYR A 35 -8.26 -37.73 -10.60
C TYR A 35 -7.28 -38.59 -9.79
N LYS A 36 -6.90 -38.17 -8.58
CA LYS A 36 -6.09 -39.01 -7.67
C LYS A 36 -6.84 -40.28 -7.30
N LYS A 37 -8.12 -40.16 -6.92
CA LYS A 37 -8.97 -41.31 -6.60
C LYS A 37 -9.14 -42.25 -7.79
N LEU A 38 -9.39 -41.72 -9.00
CA LEU A 38 -9.48 -42.52 -10.23
C LEU A 38 -8.16 -43.26 -10.53
N MET A 39 -7.02 -42.63 -10.28
CA MET A 39 -5.71 -43.27 -10.42
C MET A 39 -5.51 -44.41 -9.42
N ASP A 40 -5.99 -44.25 -8.19
CA ASP A 40 -5.92 -45.30 -7.17
C ASP A 40 -6.87 -46.47 -7.51
N GLU A 41 -8.10 -46.18 -7.94
CA GLU A 41 -9.06 -47.17 -8.47
C GLU A 41 -8.47 -47.91 -9.70
N TRP A 42 -7.77 -47.20 -10.58
CA TRP A 42 -7.10 -47.78 -11.74
C TRP A 42 -6.04 -48.80 -11.34
N LYS A 43 -5.18 -48.45 -10.37
CA LYS A 43 -4.11 -49.32 -9.84
C LYS A 43 -4.67 -50.53 -9.11
N ALA A 44 -5.80 -50.38 -8.42
CA ALA A 44 -6.48 -51.46 -7.71
C ALA A 44 -7.22 -52.43 -8.66
N THR A 45 -7.56 -51.98 -9.87
CA THR A 45 -8.24 -52.81 -10.87
C THR A 45 -7.27 -53.85 -11.46
N ALA A 46 -7.74 -55.09 -11.63
CA ALA A 46 -6.96 -56.16 -12.25
C ALA A 46 -6.43 -55.76 -13.64
N ARG A 47 -5.27 -56.30 -14.03
CA ARG A 47 -4.64 -55.99 -15.32
C ARG A 47 -5.37 -56.67 -16.48
N ALA A 48 -5.56 -55.93 -17.57
CA ALA A 48 -6.00 -56.50 -18.84
C ALA A 48 -4.84 -57.21 -19.56
N ALA A 49 -5.11 -57.80 -20.73
CA ALA A 49 -4.06 -58.29 -21.62
C ALA A 49 -3.13 -57.13 -22.02
N LYS A 50 -1.82 -57.37 -22.11
CA LYS A 50 -0.79 -56.32 -22.28
C LYS A 50 -1.15 -55.25 -23.32
N GLY A 51 -1.51 -55.65 -24.55
CA GLY A 51 -1.85 -54.70 -25.62
C GLY A 51 -3.17 -53.94 -25.42
N GLN A 52 -4.11 -54.46 -24.62
CA GLN A 52 -5.32 -53.74 -24.23
C GLN A 52 -5.05 -52.81 -23.05
N GLU A 53 -4.26 -53.26 -22.07
CA GLU A 53 -3.84 -52.45 -20.92
C GLU A 53 -3.12 -51.17 -21.36
N GLU A 54 -2.19 -51.27 -22.32
CA GLU A 54 -1.46 -50.12 -22.88
C GLU A 54 -2.41 -49.11 -23.53
N LYS A 55 -3.40 -49.58 -24.31
CA LYS A 55 -4.41 -48.71 -24.95
C LYS A 55 -5.30 -48.01 -23.92
N LEU A 56 -5.86 -48.78 -22.99
CA LEU A 56 -6.71 -48.27 -21.93
C LEU A 56 -5.95 -47.24 -21.08
N TRP A 57 -4.69 -47.51 -20.76
CA TRP A 57 -3.85 -46.56 -20.04
C TRP A 57 -3.59 -45.27 -20.81
N ALA A 58 -3.31 -45.37 -22.12
CA ALA A 58 -3.14 -44.20 -22.97
C ALA A 58 -4.41 -43.32 -23.02
N GLU A 59 -5.59 -43.93 -23.13
CA GLU A 59 -6.88 -43.23 -23.09
C GLU A 59 -7.09 -42.53 -21.74
N PHE A 60 -6.88 -43.24 -20.62
CA PHE A 60 -6.98 -42.65 -19.28
C PHE A 60 -6.02 -41.48 -19.07
N LYS A 61 -4.77 -41.63 -19.54
CA LYS A 61 -3.76 -40.57 -19.45
C LYS A 61 -4.09 -39.37 -20.32
N ALA A 62 -4.64 -39.57 -21.51
CA ALA A 62 -5.05 -38.47 -22.38
C ALA A 62 -6.12 -37.59 -21.71
N ALA A 63 -7.12 -38.20 -21.06
CA ALA A 63 -8.14 -37.47 -20.30
C ALA A 63 -7.51 -36.66 -19.14
N GLN A 64 -6.64 -37.30 -18.36
CA GLN A 64 -5.91 -36.65 -17.27
C GLN A 64 -5.04 -35.48 -17.75
N ASP A 65 -4.28 -35.68 -18.83
CA ASP A 65 -3.37 -34.68 -19.36
C ASP A 65 -4.14 -33.48 -19.92
N LYS A 66 -5.31 -33.70 -20.54
CA LYS A 66 -6.22 -32.62 -20.98
C LYS A 66 -6.66 -31.75 -19.80
N PHE A 67 -7.08 -32.34 -18.68
CA PHE A 67 -7.44 -31.58 -17.48
C PHE A 67 -6.28 -30.74 -16.94
N PHE A 68 -5.10 -31.33 -16.78
CA PHE A 68 -3.95 -30.60 -16.23
C PHE A 68 -3.40 -29.55 -17.21
N ALA A 69 -3.46 -29.78 -18.52
CA ALA A 69 -3.15 -28.77 -19.52
C ALA A 69 -4.10 -27.56 -19.41
N ASN A 70 -5.41 -27.79 -19.31
CA ASN A 70 -6.41 -26.73 -19.13
C ASN A 70 -6.17 -25.94 -17.84
N ARG A 71 -5.93 -26.63 -16.72
CA ARG A 71 -5.61 -26.00 -15.44
C ARG A 71 -4.34 -25.14 -15.52
N ASN A 72 -3.28 -25.67 -16.15
CA ASN A 72 -2.02 -24.95 -16.31
C ASN A 72 -2.18 -23.72 -17.20
N ALA A 73 -2.91 -23.83 -18.30
CA ALA A 73 -3.24 -22.70 -19.16
C ALA A 73 -4.03 -21.62 -18.40
N ALA A 74 -5.04 -22.02 -17.61
CA ALA A 74 -5.81 -21.10 -16.79
C ALA A 74 -4.94 -20.37 -15.74
N ASN A 75 -3.94 -21.04 -15.17
CA ASN A 75 -2.98 -20.39 -14.26
C ASN A 75 -2.03 -19.45 -15.01
N SER A 76 -1.52 -19.85 -16.19
CA SER A 76 -0.62 -19.02 -17.01
C SER A 76 -1.27 -17.69 -17.41
N VAL A 77 -2.55 -17.72 -17.81
CA VAL A 77 -3.28 -16.49 -18.16
C VAL A 77 -3.37 -15.55 -16.97
N ARG A 78 -3.60 -16.06 -15.75
CA ARG A 78 -3.63 -15.25 -14.53
C ARG A 78 -2.24 -14.70 -14.18
N ASP A 79 -1.20 -15.51 -14.34
CA ASP A 79 0.17 -15.08 -14.06
C ASP A 79 0.62 -13.97 -15.03
N GLU A 80 0.23 -14.06 -16.30
CA GLU A 80 0.44 -12.99 -17.30
C GLU A 80 -0.34 -11.72 -16.95
N GLU A 81 -1.60 -11.86 -16.54
CA GLU A 81 -2.42 -10.72 -16.09
C GLU A 81 -1.76 -10.04 -14.88
N PHE A 82 -1.34 -10.81 -13.87
CA PHE A 82 -0.68 -10.28 -12.69
C PHE A 82 0.64 -9.59 -13.03
N THR A 83 1.41 -10.13 -13.97
CA THR A 83 2.66 -9.50 -14.44
C THR A 83 2.38 -8.13 -15.08
N LYS A 84 1.36 -8.02 -15.93
CA LYS A 84 0.94 -6.73 -16.51
C LYS A 84 0.46 -5.75 -15.44
N ASN A 85 -0.30 -6.23 -14.47
CA ASN A 85 -0.74 -5.41 -13.34
C ASN A 85 0.44 -4.91 -12.52
N LEU A 86 1.48 -5.73 -12.33
CA LEU A 86 2.71 -5.34 -11.66
C LEU A 86 3.42 -4.20 -12.38
N GLU A 87 3.52 -4.25 -13.71
CA GLU A 87 4.10 -3.15 -14.51
C GLU A 87 3.35 -1.83 -14.27
N VAL A 88 2.01 -1.86 -14.32
CA VAL A 88 1.17 -0.68 -14.04
C VAL A 88 1.43 -0.15 -12.64
N LYS A 89 1.46 -1.02 -11.61
CA LYS A 89 1.71 -0.61 -10.23
C LYS A 89 3.12 -0.07 -10.02
N LEU A 90 4.12 -0.57 -10.73
CA LEU A 90 5.48 -0.02 -10.68
C LEU A 90 5.54 1.41 -11.25
N GLU A 91 4.80 1.70 -12.33
CA GLU A 91 4.69 3.07 -12.85
C GLU A 91 3.95 3.99 -11.88
N LEU A 92 2.89 3.50 -11.23
CA LEU A 92 2.21 4.23 -10.17
C LEU A 92 3.13 4.53 -8.97
N LEU A 93 3.98 3.57 -8.57
CA LEU A 93 4.98 3.79 -7.53
C LEU A 93 5.97 4.89 -7.91
N LYS A 94 6.47 4.90 -9.16
CA LYS A 94 7.37 5.96 -9.61
C LYS A 94 6.71 7.34 -9.48
N LYS A 95 5.43 7.45 -9.85
CA LYS A 95 4.66 8.69 -9.69
C LYS A 95 4.47 9.07 -8.22
N ALA A 96 4.17 8.10 -7.35
CA ALA A 96 4.01 8.32 -5.92
C ALA A 96 5.33 8.78 -5.27
N GLU A 97 6.45 8.10 -5.57
CA GLU A 97 7.78 8.44 -5.06
C GLU A 97 8.24 9.82 -5.53
N ALA A 98 7.82 10.24 -6.73
CA ALA A 98 8.09 11.59 -7.26
C ALA A 98 7.33 12.72 -6.52
N LEU A 99 6.36 12.40 -5.66
CA LEU A 99 5.73 13.37 -4.75
C LEU A 99 6.67 13.79 -3.61
N LEU A 100 7.77 13.07 -3.42
CA LEU A 100 8.78 13.37 -2.42
C LEU A 100 9.93 14.20 -3.06
N PRO A 101 10.42 15.26 -2.39
CA PRO A 101 9.98 15.80 -1.11
C PRO A 101 8.66 16.59 -1.20
N ILE A 102 7.86 16.57 -0.12
CA ILE A 102 6.53 17.18 -0.08
C ILE A 102 6.63 18.68 0.14
N THR A 103 6.33 19.46 -0.90
CA THR A 103 6.31 20.93 -0.85
C THR A 103 4.93 21.49 -0.57
N ASN A 104 3.88 20.85 -1.12
CA ASN A 104 2.48 21.22 -0.92
C ASN A 104 1.69 19.96 -0.54
N VAL A 105 1.19 19.91 0.70
CA VAL A 105 0.51 18.75 1.27
C VAL A 105 -0.83 18.48 0.57
N ASP A 106 -1.62 19.51 0.27
CA ASP A 106 -2.93 19.33 -0.36
C ASP A 106 -2.81 18.77 -1.78
N SER A 107 -1.86 19.28 -2.55
CA SER A 107 -1.57 18.81 -3.91
C SER A 107 -1.01 17.39 -3.90
N ALA A 108 -0.09 17.08 -2.97
CA ALA A 108 0.43 15.72 -2.80
C ALA A 108 -0.67 14.72 -2.42
N LYS A 109 -1.62 15.11 -1.57
CA LYS A 109 -2.78 14.28 -1.20
C LYS A 109 -3.73 14.04 -2.36
N ALA A 110 -4.01 15.07 -3.16
CA ALA A 110 -4.84 14.93 -4.36
C ALA A 110 -4.21 13.93 -5.34
N ALA A 111 -2.93 14.09 -5.66
CA ALA A 111 -2.20 13.18 -6.54
C ALA A 111 -2.12 11.75 -5.96
N LEU A 112 -1.87 11.61 -4.66
CA LEU A 112 -1.86 10.31 -3.99
C LEU A 112 -3.21 9.60 -4.11
N ARG A 113 -4.33 10.32 -3.98
CA ARG A 113 -5.67 9.74 -4.11
C ARG A 113 -5.91 9.18 -5.51
N GLU A 114 -5.51 9.90 -6.56
CA GLU A 114 -5.61 9.41 -7.94
C GLU A 114 -4.74 8.16 -8.16
N ILE A 115 -3.54 8.13 -7.57
CA ILE A 115 -2.65 6.97 -7.62
C ILE A 115 -3.28 5.77 -6.91
N GLN A 116 -3.87 5.96 -5.73
CA GLN A 116 -4.54 4.90 -4.97
C GLN A 116 -5.75 4.34 -5.74
N GLU A 117 -6.54 5.20 -6.38
CA GLU A 117 -7.66 4.75 -7.22
C GLU A 117 -7.15 3.91 -8.41
N ALA A 118 -6.11 4.37 -9.10
CA ALA A 118 -5.48 3.63 -10.19
C ALA A 118 -4.84 2.32 -9.70
N TRP A 119 -4.32 2.30 -8.47
CA TRP A 119 -3.71 1.13 -7.84
C TRP A 119 -4.70 0.01 -7.58
N GLU A 120 -5.87 0.37 -7.04
CA GLU A 120 -6.97 -0.58 -6.82
C GLU A 120 -7.51 -1.09 -8.16
N LYS A 121 -7.68 -0.20 -9.14
CA LYS A 121 -8.13 -0.56 -10.49
C LYS A 121 -7.16 -1.50 -11.23
N ALA A 122 -5.86 -1.39 -10.96
CA ALA A 122 -4.84 -2.26 -11.54
C ALA A 122 -4.92 -3.72 -11.03
N GLY A 123 -5.65 -4.02 -9.94
CA GLY A 123 -5.91 -5.39 -9.51
C GLY A 123 -4.72 -6.09 -8.83
N HIS A 124 -4.65 -7.41 -8.94
CA HIS A 124 -3.68 -8.25 -8.24
C HIS A 124 -2.34 -8.34 -8.97
N VAL A 125 -1.27 -8.56 -8.20
CA VAL A 125 0.11 -8.74 -8.69
C VAL A 125 0.67 -10.09 -8.25
N PRO A 126 1.82 -10.53 -8.79
CA PRO A 126 2.45 -11.77 -8.36
C PRO A 126 2.72 -11.74 -6.86
N ARG A 127 2.49 -12.88 -6.21
CA ARG A 127 2.54 -13.01 -4.75
C ARG A 127 3.89 -12.56 -4.16
N ASN A 128 4.99 -12.79 -4.89
CA ASN A 128 6.33 -12.43 -4.45
C ASN A 128 6.59 -10.92 -4.47
N ASP A 129 5.88 -10.16 -5.30
CA ASP A 129 6.06 -8.73 -5.47
C ASP A 129 5.10 -7.89 -4.63
N LYS A 130 3.92 -8.45 -4.31
CA LYS A 130 2.85 -7.79 -3.55
C LYS A 130 3.36 -7.01 -2.33
N ASP A 131 4.03 -7.68 -1.40
CA ASP A 131 4.44 -7.05 -0.14
C ASP A 131 5.51 -5.98 -0.37
N LYS A 132 6.36 -6.15 -1.40
CA LYS A 132 7.41 -5.18 -1.73
C LYS A 132 6.80 -3.88 -2.26
N ILE A 133 5.86 -3.99 -3.19
CA ILE A 133 5.23 -2.82 -3.80
C ILE A 133 4.31 -2.08 -2.82
N GLU A 134 3.59 -2.81 -1.97
CA GLU A 134 2.73 -2.24 -0.92
C GLU A 134 3.55 -1.44 0.10
N ARG A 135 4.70 -1.98 0.55
CA ARG A 135 5.59 -1.24 1.47
C ARG A 135 6.10 0.07 0.88
N ARG A 136 6.40 0.11 -0.41
CA ARG A 136 6.86 1.34 -1.09
C ARG A 136 5.77 2.40 -1.14
N LEU A 137 4.55 2.03 -1.51
CA LEU A 137 3.41 2.94 -1.51
C LEU A 137 3.14 3.46 -0.09
N LYS A 138 3.09 2.54 0.89
CA LYS A 138 2.89 2.85 2.32
C LYS A 138 3.90 3.88 2.83
N ALA A 139 5.17 3.79 2.44
CA ALA A 139 6.20 4.74 2.84
C ALA A 139 5.92 6.17 2.34
N VAL A 140 5.42 6.31 1.11
CA VAL A 140 4.99 7.62 0.56
C VAL A 140 3.77 8.15 1.32
N GLU A 141 2.79 7.29 1.59
CA GLU A 141 1.59 7.66 2.36
C GLU A 141 1.94 8.16 3.77
N ASP A 142 2.86 7.47 4.45
CA ASP A 142 3.31 7.83 5.79
C ASP A 142 4.12 9.13 5.79
N ALA A 143 4.94 9.37 4.76
CA ALA A 143 5.65 10.64 4.60
C ALA A 143 4.66 11.81 4.43
N ILE A 144 3.64 11.67 3.57
CA ILE A 144 2.61 12.70 3.37
C ILE A 144 1.84 12.95 4.67
N ARG A 145 1.45 11.88 5.37
CA ARG A 145 0.74 11.97 6.65
C ARG A 145 1.57 12.69 7.71
N SER A 146 2.86 12.36 7.84
CA SER A 146 3.74 12.98 8.83
C SER A 146 3.89 14.48 8.58
N VAL A 147 4.06 14.92 7.33
CA VAL A 147 4.12 16.34 7.00
C VAL A 147 2.78 17.05 7.28
N GLN A 148 1.66 16.40 6.98
CA GLN A 148 0.33 16.92 7.31
C GLN A 148 0.14 17.08 8.83
N GLU A 149 0.52 16.08 9.61
CA GLU A 149 0.42 16.11 11.07
C GLU A 149 1.26 17.25 11.64
N GLU A 150 2.50 17.42 11.18
CA GLU A 150 3.37 18.52 11.59
C GLU A 150 2.75 19.89 11.26
N GLN A 151 2.19 20.05 10.05
CA GLN A 151 1.49 21.28 9.66
C GLN A 151 0.28 21.55 10.56
N TRP A 152 -0.55 20.53 10.80
CA TRP A 152 -1.72 20.64 11.68
C TRP A 152 -1.32 21.00 13.11
N HIS A 153 -0.25 20.40 13.64
CA HIS A 153 0.25 20.69 14.98
C HIS A 153 0.73 22.14 15.13
N ARG A 154 1.35 22.71 14.09
CA ARG A 154 1.76 24.12 14.06
C ARG A 154 0.59 25.09 13.95
N SER A 155 -0.43 24.74 13.17
CA SER A 155 -1.63 25.56 12.96
C SER A 155 -2.67 25.44 14.07
N LYS A 156 -2.39 24.72 15.18
CA LYS A 156 -3.33 24.60 16.30
C LYS A 156 -3.63 25.99 16.87
N PRO A 157 -4.92 26.34 17.11
CA PRO A 157 -5.30 27.64 17.66
C PRO A 157 -4.54 27.99 18.94
N GLU A 158 -4.35 27.04 19.86
CA GLU A 158 -3.60 27.27 21.10
C GLU A 158 -2.14 27.68 20.88
N VAL A 159 -1.48 27.17 19.83
CA VAL A 159 -0.09 27.48 19.49
C VAL A 159 -0.01 28.88 18.88
N VAL A 160 -0.93 29.18 17.97
CA VAL A 160 -1.06 30.50 17.32
C VAL A 160 -1.46 31.57 18.35
N ASP A 161 -2.43 31.28 19.22
CA ASP A 161 -2.91 32.16 20.28
C ASP A 161 -1.83 32.43 21.32
N ARG A 162 -1.04 31.41 21.69
CA ARG A 162 0.11 31.59 22.59
C ARG A 162 1.17 32.50 21.96
N ALA A 163 1.47 32.32 20.68
CA ALA A 163 2.42 33.18 19.97
C ALA A 163 1.91 34.64 19.90
N ASN A 164 0.64 34.84 19.55
CA ASN A 164 0.00 36.17 19.50
C ASN A 164 -0.10 36.83 20.89
N SER A 165 -0.36 36.04 21.94
CA SER A 165 -0.38 36.51 23.33
C SER A 165 1.01 36.99 23.79
N LEU A 166 2.08 36.28 23.40
CA LEU A 166 3.45 36.71 23.69
C LEU A 166 3.77 38.05 23.02
N VAL A 167 3.43 38.21 21.73
CA VAL A 167 3.56 39.48 21.00
C VAL A 167 2.84 40.61 21.73
N THR A 168 1.58 40.39 22.10
CA THR A 168 0.77 41.38 22.85
C THR A 168 1.41 41.75 24.19
N SER A 169 1.99 40.78 24.91
CA SER A 169 2.64 41.03 26.21
C SER A 169 3.93 41.86 26.07
N PHE A 170 4.71 41.64 25.00
CA PHE A 170 5.91 42.42 24.71
C PHE A 170 5.56 43.85 24.29
N GLU A 171 4.53 44.05 23.47
CA GLU A 171 4.03 45.38 23.11
C GLU A 171 3.59 46.17 24.34
N ALA A 172 2.83 45.54 25.25
CA ALA A 172 2.43 46.16 26.50
C ALA A 172 3.62 46.52 27.40
N SER A 173 4.65 45.68 27.45
CA SER A 173 5.89 45.93 28.21
C SER A 173 6.68 47.11 27.63
N ILE A 174 6.85 47.15 26.30
CA ILE A 174 7.53 48.26 25.60
C ILE A 174 6.79 49.57 25.85
N ALA A 175 5.47 49.61 25.70
CA ALA A 175 4.66 50.79 25.96
C ALA A 175 4.82 51.31 27.42
N LYS A 176 4.92 50.39 28.38
CA LYS A 176 5.20 50.73 29.78
C LYS A 176 6.60 51.31 29.97
N LEU A 177 7.62 50.70 29.35
CA LEU A 177 9.00 51.19 29.41
C LEU A 177 9.14 52.57 28.75
N GLU A 178 8.48 52.80 27.63
CA GLU A 178 8.44 54.11 26.95
C GLU A 178 7.81 55.19 27.84
N LYS A 179 6.71 54.87 28.53
CA LYS A 179 6.09 55.80 29.49
C LYS A 179 7.02 56.10 30.67
N GLN A 180 7.75 55.10 31.18
CA GLN A 180 8.76 55.31 32.24
C GLN A 180 9.92 56.16 31.75
N LYS A 181 10.40 55.93 30.52
CA LYS A 181 11.46 56.72 29.89
C LYS A 181 11.05 58.17 29.77
N ALA A 182 9.83 58.44 29.30
CA ALA A 182 9.30 59.79 29.19
C ALA A 182 9.23 60.51 30.54
N ALA A 183 8.79 59.82 31.61
CA ALA A 183 8.76 60.38 32.96
C ALA A 183 10.16 60.62 33.56
N ALA A 184 11.13 59.75 33.27
CA ALA A 184 12.52 59.93 33.71
C ALA A 184 13.18 61.12 32.99
N ALA A 185 12.86 61.33 31.71
CA ALA A 185 13.34 62.45 30.92
C ALA A 185 12.81 63.80 31.46
N THR A 186 11.52 63.89 31.79
CA THR A 186 10.95 65.12 32.39
C THR A 186 11.50 65.41 33.79
N ALA A 187 11.90 64.38 34.53
CA ALA A 187 12.54 64.50 35.84
C ALA A 187 14.06 64.76 35.78
N GLY A 188 14.67 64.87 34.59
CA GLY A 188 16.11 65.13 34.43
C GLY A 188 17.02 63.97 34.83
N LYS A 189 16.49 62.74 34.96
CA LYS A 189 17.25 61.55 35.40
C LYS A 189 17.92 60.85 34.21
N THR A 190 19.01 61.43 33.72
CA THR A 190 19.71 60.97 32.50
C THR A 190 20.20 59.52 32.55
N ALA A 191 20.71 59.05 33.70
CA ALA A 191 21.15 57.67 33.88
C ALA A 191 19.98 56.65 33.76
N ASP A 192 18.80 57.00 34.28
CA ASP A 192 17.60 56.16 34.19
C ASP A 192 17.07 56.08 32.75
N VAL A 193 17.14 57.19 32.01
CA VAL A 193 16.75 57.23 30.58
C VAL A 193 17.60 56.27 29.76
N SER A 194 18.93 56.32 29.89
CA SER A 194 19.83 55.44 29.13
C SER A 194 19.62 53.95 29.46
N LYS A 195 19.32 53.64 30.73
CA LYS A 195 18.98 52.27 31.15
C LYS A 195 17.67 51.80 30.52
N LEU A 196 16.63 52.62 30.55
CA LEU A 196 15.32 52.30 29.96
C LEU A 196 15.40 52.16 28.44
N GLU A 197 16.22 52.97 27.76
CA GLU A 197 16.49 52.82 26.32
C GLU A 197 17.08 51.46 25.98
N THR A 198 18.06 51.00 26.78
CA THR A 198 18.65 49.67 26.59
C THR A 198 17.61 48.57 26.79
N GLN A 199 16.74 48.70 27.79
CA GLN A 199 15.66 47.74 28.04
C GLN A 199 14.60 47.72 26.93
N ILE A 200 14.24 48.90 26.38
CA ILE A 200 13.32 49.00 25.24
C ILE A 200 13.92 48.32 24.02
N ALA A 201 15.19 48.60 23.70
CA ALA A 201 15.87 47.98 22.56
C ALA A 201 15.93 46.45 22.68
N GLN A 202 16.21 45.93 23.89
CA GLN A 202 16.18 44.49 24.15
C GLN A 202 14.77 43.90 23.98
N ALA A 203 13.74 44.56 24.52
CA ALA A 203 12.35 44.12 24.38
C ALA A 203 11.85 44.17 22.92
N GLN A 204 12.29 45.16 22.14
CA GLN A 204 11.99 45.27 20.72
C GLN A 204 12.59 44.12 19.91
N GLY A 205 13.85 43.73 20.20
CA GLY A 205 14.46 42.55 19.56
C GLY A 205 13.73 41.24 19.88
N LEU A 206 13.23 41.09 21.11
CA LEU A 206 12.41 39.94 21.49
C LEU A 206 11.01 39.96 20.83
N LEU A 207 10.40 41.13 20.69
CA LEU A 207 9.12 41.31 19.99
C LEU A 207 9.25 40.93 18.50
N GLU A 208 10.33 41.33 17.85
CA GLU A 208 10.60 40.99 16.45
C GLU A 208 10.75 39.46 16.28
N ALA A 209 11.53 38.83 17.15
CA ALA A 209 11.66 37.37 17.16
C ALA A 209 10.31 36.66 17.41
N ALA A 210 9.48 37.17 18.33
CA ALA A 210 8.14 36.63 18.61
C ALA A 210 7.19 36.78 17.41
N ARG A 211 7.22 37.92 16.71
CA ARG A 211 6.42 38.17 15.50
C ARG A 211 6.85 37.26 14.35
N SER A 212 8.15 37.08 14.13
CA SER A 212 8.66 36.12 13.14
C SER A 212 8.21 34.69 13.48
N GLY A 213 8.25 34.30 14.76
CA GLY A 213 7.74 33.00 15.21
C GLY A 213 6.24 32.82 14.91
N ALA A 214 5.41 33.82 15.25
CA ALA A 214 3.97 33.79 14.98
C ALA A 214 3.66 33.70 13.47
N ALA A 215 4.39 34.44 12.63
CA ALA A 215 4.20 34.44 11.18
C ALA A 215 4.56 33.11 10.49
N THR A 216 5.38 32.26 11.13
CA THR A 216 5.70 30.92 10.62
C THR A 216 4.69 29.84 11.01
N LEU A 217 3.76 30.16 11.92
CA LEU A 217 2.74 29.25 12.44
C LEU A 217 1.37 29.43 11.75
N GLY A 218 1.14 30.55 11.06
CA GLY A 218 -0.07 30.85 10.29
C GLY A 218 0.17 30.79 8.79
#